data_AF-A0A382NYZ2-F1
#
_entry.id   AF-A0A382NYZ2-F1
#
_cell.length_a   1.000
_cell.length_b   1.000
_cell.length_c   1.000
_cell.angle_alpha   90.00
_cell.angle_beta   90.00
_cell.angle_gamma   90.00
#
_symmetry.space_group_name_H-M   'P 1'
#
loop_
_entity.id
_entity.type
_entity.pdbx_description
1 polymer ?
#
loop_
_entity_poly.entity_id
_entity_poly.type
_entity_poly.pdbx_seq_one_letter_code
_entity_poly.pdbx_strand_id
1 'polypeptide(L)'
;VIVIGVSGGIASGKSIVCRVFESLGGKVISADHLGHEALDAPQVQAALIRAFGTEILGRDGRIVRQALGEIVFRDSMERARLDAIIHPPLVAEIHRRIREYQNTGYDSVIVVDAALIVEWGEVDMVDALVIVTAPRSQRISWLMARNNLSKQDATQRVDAQLTDA
;
A
#
# COMPACT_ATOMS: atom_id res chain seq x y z
N VAL A 1 -9.09 -21.77 -4.18
CA VAL A 1 -8.73 -20.35 -4.45
C VAL A 1 -7.24 -20.24 -4.58
N ILE A 2 -6.77 -19.52 -5.59
CA ILE A 2 -5.36 -19.10 -5.71
C ILE A 2 -5.27 -17.66 -5.20
N VAL A 3 -4.26 -17.36 -4.40
CA VAL A 3 -3.91 -16.03 -3.91
C VAL A 3 -2.75 -15.49 -4.75
N ILE A 4 -2.97 -14.37 -5.43
CA ILE A 4 -1.96 -13.71 -6.28
C ILE A 4 -1.57 -12.39 -5.63
N GLY A 5 -0.29 -12.20 -5.33
CA GLY A 5 0.26 -10.89 -5.00
C GLY A 5 0.48 -10.08 -6.28
N VAL A 6 0.07 -8.82 -6.28
CA VAL A 6 0.38 -7.86 -7.35
C VAL A 6 1.24 -6.76 -6.75
N SER A 7 2.47 -6.67 -7.24
CA SER A 7 3.45 -5.65 -6.85
C SER A 7 4.09 -5.02 -8.09
N GLY A 8 5.03 -4.11 -7.89
CA GLY A 8 5.65 -3.28 -8.93
C GLY A 8 5.68 -1.81 -8.54
N GLY A 9 6.62 -1.08 -9.13
CA GLY A 9 6.87 0.30 -8.73
C GLY A 9 5.70 1.28 -8.94
N ILE A 10 5.84 2.47 -8.34
CA ILE A 10 4.86 3.54 -8.41
C ILE A 10 4.58 3.92 -9.87
N ALA A 11 3.29 4.05 -10.18
CA ALA A 11 2.79 4.31 -11.53
C ALA A 11 3.15 3.24 -12.58
N SER A 12 3.48 1.99 -12.18
CA SER A 12 3.71 0.91 -13.16
C SER A 12 2.44 0.33 -13.78
N GLY A 13 1.26 0.65 -13.23
CA GLY A 13 -0.03 0.15 -13.73
C GLY A 13 -0.65 -1.00 -12.92
N LYS A 14 -0.13 -1.32 -11.73
CA LYS A 14 -0.73 -2.33 -10.82
C LYS A 14 -2.24 -2.24 -10.69
N SER A 15 -2.78 -1.05 -10.42
CA SER A 15 -4.23 -0.87 -10.27
C SER A 15 -5.03 -1.23 -11.52
N ILE A 16 -4.42 -1.16 -12.73
CA ILE A 16 -5.05 -1.64 -13.96
C ILE A 16 -5.10 -3.17 -13.95
N VAL A 17 -4.00 -3.83 -13.60
CA VAL A 17 -3.93 -5.29 -13.47
C VAL A 17 -4.95 -5.80 -12.43
N CYS A 18 -5.04 -5.13 -11.27
CA CYS A 18 -6.04 -5.45 -10.25
C CYS A 18 -7.48 -5.34 -10.78
N ARG A 19 -7.81 -4.27 -11.51
CA ARG A 19 -9.14 -4.10 -12.14
C ARG A 19 -9.45 -5.18 -13.17
N VAL A 20 -8.44 -5.62 -13.93
CA VAL A 20 -8.61 -6.74 -14.87
C VAL A 20 -8.99 -8.01 -14.10
N PHE A 21 -8.30 -8.33 -13.01
CA PHE A 21 -8.67 -9.47 -12.17
C PHE A 21 -10.09 -9.33 -11.59
N GLU A 22 -10.47 -8.16 -11.07
CA GLU A 22 -11.84 -7.91 -10.58
C GLU A 22 -12.88 -8.14 -11.68
N SER A 23 -12.62 -7.67 -12.90
CA SER A 23 -13.53 -7.84 -14.04
C SER A 23 -13.72 -9.30 -14.46
N LEU A 24 -12.74 -10.16 -14.15
CA LEU A 24 -12.77 -11.61 -14.37
C LEU A 24 -13.35 -12.37 -13.16
N GLY A 25 -13.93 -11.66 -12.20
CA GLY A 25 -14.59 -12.22 -11.03
C GLY A 25 -13.69 -12.39 -9.82
N GLY A 26 -12.43 -11.95 -9.87
CA GLY A 26 -11.47 -11.95 -8.76
C GLY A 26 -11.85 -11.00 -7.61
N LYS A 27 -11.30 -11.25 -6.41
CA LYS A 27 -11.42 -10.33 -5.26
C LYS A 27 -10.09 -9.63 -4.99
N VAL A 28 -10.08 -8.30 -5.04
CA VAL A 28 -8.89 -7.51 -4.70
C VAL A 28 -8.93 -7.08 -3.23
N ILE A 29 -7.82 -7.35 -2.54
CA ILE A 29 -7.48 -6.82 -1.23
C ILE A 29 -6.40 -5.77 -1.45
N SER A 30 -6.76 -4.49 -1.31
CA SER A 30 -5.82 -3.38 -1.48
C SER A 30 -5.12 -3.05 -0.16
N ALA A 31 -3.80 -3.24 -0.10
CA ALA A 31 -3.00 -2.90 1.06
C ALA A 31 -2.99 -1.39 1.33
N ASP A 32 -3.01 -0.56 0.28
CA ASP A 32 -3.13 0.90 0.40
C ASP A 32 -4.45 1.30 1.08
N HIS A 33 -5.56 0.67 0.69
CA HIS A 33 -6.85 0.94 1.31
C HIS A 33 -6.88 0.48 2.76
N LEU A 34 -6.41 -0.73 3.03
CA LEU A 34 -6.30 -1.27 4.38
C LEU A 34 -5.38 -0.45 5.29
N GLY A 35 -4.27 0.07 4.76
CA GLY A 35 -3.38 0.96 5.49
C GLY A 35 -4.07 2.25 5.91
N HIS A 36 -4.94 2.80 5.05
CA HIS A 36 -5.78 3.95 5.42
C HIS A 36 -6.82 3.59 6.49
N GLU A 37 -7.51 2.47 6.34
CA GLU A 37 -8.49 1.97 7.33
C GLU A 37 -7.81 1.72 8.69
N ALA A 38 -6.56 1.24 8.68
CA ALA A 38 -5.79 0.97 9.90
C ALA A 38 -5.53 2.24 10.72
N LEU A 39 -5.47 3.43 10.11
CA LEU A 39 -5.28 4.70 10.83
C LEU A 39 -6.43 5.02 11.79
N ASP A 40 -7.63 4.52 11.49
CA ASP A 40 -8.82 4.74 12.31
C ASP A 40 -8.97 3.69 13.43
N ALA A 41 -8.11 2.65 13.46
CA ALA A 41 -8.12 1.65 14.50
C ALA A 41 -7.60 2.26 15.83
N PRO A 42 -8.34 2.16 16.95
CA PRO A 42 -7.98 2.86 18.20
C PRO A 42 -6.55 2.58 18.69
N GLN A 43 -6.09 1.34 18.57
CA GLN A 43 -4.74 0.93 18.96
C GLN A 43 -3.64 1.53 18.06
N VAL A 44 -3.91 1.63 16.75
CA VAL A 44 -2.99 2.22 15.78
C VAL A 44 -2.94 3.72 15.99
N GLN A 45 -4.11 4.36 16.09
CA GLN A 45 -4.23 5.78 16.34
C GLN A 45 -3.48 6.19 17.62
N ALA A 46 -3.67 5.45 18.73
CA ALA A 46 -2.95 5.71 19.97
C ALA A 46 -1.43 5.55 19.83
N ALA A 47 -0.96 4.57 19.05
CA ALA A 47 0.46 4.41 18.77
C ALA A 47 1.03 5.55 17.92
N LEU A 48 0.28 6.02 16.91
CA LEU A 48 0.66 7.15 16.07
C LEU A 48 0.73 8.45 16.88
N ILE A 49 -0.25 8.72 17.75
CA ILE A 49 -0.23 9.91 18.61
C ILE A 49 0.97 9.89 19.56
N ARG A 50 1.33 8.71 20.10
CA ARG A 50 2.55 8.59 20.92
C ARG A 50 3.83 8.81 20.13
N ALA A 51 3.82 8.49 18.84
CA ALA A 51 5.00 8.56 17.99
C ALA A 51 5.23 9.95 17.38
N PHE A 52 4.16 10.56 16.89
CA PHE A 52 4.18 11.77 16.07
C PHE A 52 3.40 12.94 16.70
N GLY A 53 3.04 12.81 17.98
CA GLY A 53 2.32 13.84 18.73
C GLY A 53 0.86 14.05 18.29
N THR A 54 0.24 15.12 18.78
CA THR A 54 -1.16 15.46 18.49
C THR A 54 -1.33 16.37 17.28
N GLU A 55 -0.23 16.87 16.71
CA GLU A 55 -0.20 17.68 15.49
C GLU A 55 -0.74 16.93 14.26
N ILE A 56 -0.74 15.60 14.29
CA ILE A 56 -1.32 14.77 13.23
C ILE A 56 -2.84 14.62 13.37
N LEU A 57 -3.48 15.22 14.38
CA LEU A 57 -4.92 15.13 14.61
C LEU A 57 -5.69 16.32 14.04
N GLY A 58 -6.84 16.02 13.47
CA GLY A 58 -7.85 16.98 13.08
C GLY A 58 -8.69 17.44 14.27
N ARG A 59 -9.57 18.41 14.03
CA ARG A 59 -10.51 18.92 15.06
C ARG A 59 -11.52 17.87 15.52
N ASP A 60 -11.77 16.87 14.68
CA ASP A 60 -12.62 15.71 14.98
C ASP A 60 -11.89 14.60 15.73
N GLY A 61 -10.61 14.81 16.06
CA GLY A 61 -9.76 13.84 16.73
C GLY A 61 -9.30 12.70 15.83
N ARG A 62 -9.44 12.79 14.50
CA ARG A 62 -8.94 11.77 13.55
C ARG A 62 -7.56 12.11 13.00
N ILE A 63 -6.84 11.11 12.50
CA ILE A 63 -5.53 11.31 11.89
C ILE A 63 -5.68 12.04 10.54
N VAL A 64 -5.02 13.19 10.41
CA VAL A 64 -4.93 13.95 9.16
C VAL A 64 -3.78 13.38 8.34
N ARG A 65 -4.13 12.54 7.35
CA ARG A 65 -3.17 11.88 6.44
C ARG A 65 -2.17 12.83 5.80
N GLN A 66 -2.59 14.04 5.45
CA GLN A 66 -1.70 15.04 4.89
C GLN A 66 -0.61 15.47 5.90
N ALA A 67 -0.99 15.76 7.14
CA ALA A 67 -0.06 16.17 8.19
C ALA A 67 0.94 15.05 8.52
N LEU A 68 0.45 13.82 8.69
CA LEU A 68 1.31 12.66 8.90
C LEU A 68 2.23 12.41 7.69
N GLY A 69 1.68 12.55 6.47
CA GLY A 69 2.42 12.45 5.21
C GLY A 69 3.56 13.46 5.10
N GLU A 70 3.35 14.70 5.51
CA GLU A 70 4.37 15.75 5.49
C GLU A 70 5.56 15.45 6.42
N ILE A 71 5.30 14.82 7.57
CA ILE A 71 6.34 14.40 8.52
C ILE A 71 7.16 13.26 7.90
N VAL A 72 6.51 12.17 7.49
CA VAL A 72 7.19 10.97 7.01
C VAL A 72 7.80 11.11 5.61
N PHE A 73 7.34 12.08 4.81
CA PHE A 73 7.94 12.36 3.50
C PHE A 73 9.28 13.07 3.62
N ARG A 74 9.51 13.82 4.70
CA ARG A 74 10.74 14.60 4.90
C ARG A 74 11.83 13.82 5.63
N ASP A 75 11.47 12.78 6.36
CA ASP A 75 12.40 11.99 7.18
C ASP A 75 12.17 10.49 6.99
N SER A 76 13.20 9.79 6.50
CA SER A 76 13.18 8.34 6.32
C SER A 76 13.07 7.56 7.62
N MET A 77 13.57 8.09 8.74
CA MET A 77 13.41 7.46 10.05
C MET A 77 11.96 7.53 10.53
N GLU A 78 11.31 8.67 10.33
CA GLU A 78 9.89 8.84 10.66
C GLU A 78 9.01 7.96 9.75
N ARG A 79 9.39 7.80 8.48
CA ARG A 79 8.74 6.82 7.59
C ARG A 79 8.87 5.40 8.12
N ALA A 80 10.08 4.96 8.48
CA ALA A 80 10.29 3.64 9.07
C ALA A 80 9.50 3.44 10.36
N ARG A 81 9.36 4.50 11.18
CA ARG A 81 8.56 4.48 12.40
C ARG A 81 7.06 4.32 12.11
N LEU A 82 6.54 5.02 11.11
CA LEU A 82 5.17 4.85 10.65
C LEU A 82 4.94 3.41 10.16
N ASP A 83 5.83 2.93 9.29
CA ASP A 83 5.76 1.59 8.72
C ASP A 83 5.75 0.53 9.84
N ALA A 84 6.60 0.66 10.87
CA ALA A 84 6.63 -0.26 12.00
C ALA A 84 5.33 -0.29 12.82
N ILE A 85 4.58 0.81 12.88
CA ILE A 85 3.30 0.89 13.58
C ILE A 85 2.17 0.29 12.73
N ILE A 86 2.16 0.55 11.42
CA ILE A 86 1.09 0.19 10.51
C ILE A 86 1.21 -1.23 9.98
N HIS A 87 2.44 -1.70 9.75
CA HIS A 87 2.69 -2.95 9.05
C HIS A 87 2.09 -4.17 9.76
N PRO A 88 2.30 -4.40 11.07
CA PRO A 88 1.73 -5.58 11.75
C PRO A 88 0.20 -5.69 11.67
N PRO A 89 -0.60 -4.65 12.02
CA PRO A 89 -2.06 -4.75 11.91
C PRO A 89 -2.55 -4.83 10.46
N LEU A 90 -1.86 -4.19 9.51
CA LEU A 90 -2.17 -4.29 8.08
C LEU A 90 -2.04 -5.73 7.58
N VAL A 91 -0.90 -6.38 7.82
CA VAL A 91 -0.65 -7.78 7.42
C VAL A 91 -1.65 -8.72 8.06
N ALA A 92 -1.97 -8.53 9.34
CA ALA A 92 -2.96 -9.33 10.04
C ALA A 92 -4.36 -9.22 9.38
N GLU A 93 -4.75 -8.03 8.95
CA GLU A 93 -6.02 -7.78 8.27
C GLU A 93 -6.04 -8.37 6.85
N ILE A 94 -4.94 -8.30 6.09
CA ILE A 94 -4.83 -8.96 4.78
C ILE A 94 -5.04 -10.47 4.96
N HIS A 95 -4.31 -11.09 5.88
CA HIS A 95 -4.47 -12.52 6.19
C HIS A 95 -5.90 -12.88 6.63
N ARG A 96 -6.55 -12.01 7.40
CA ARG A 96 -7.95 -12.22 7.82
C ARG A 96 -8.88 -12.23 6.62
N ARG A 97 -8.76 -11.27 5.70
CA ARG A 97 -9.59 -11.19 4.48
C ARG A 97 -9.35 -12.34 3.51
N ILE A 98 -8.10 -12.79 3.37
CA ILE A 98 -7.78 -13.99 2.58
C ILE A 98 -8.53 -15.20 3.14
N ARG A 99 -8.43 -15.45 4.45
CA ARG A 99 -9.14 -16.57 5.11
C ARG A 99 -10.66 -16.46 4.99
N GLU A 100 -11.20 -15.23 5.11
CA GLU A 100 -12.63 -14.99 4.95
C GLU A 100 -13.12 -15.45 3.58
N TYR A 101 -12.46 -15.06 2.50
CA TYR A 101 -12.80 -15.52 1.15
C TYR A 101 -12.59 -17.02 0.95
N GLN A 102 -11.54 -17.61 1.54
CA GLN A 102 -11.33 -19.06 1.47
C GLN A 102 -12.47 -19.85 2.15
N ASN A 103 -12.99 -19.33 3.27
CA ASN A 103 -14.03 -19.99 4.05
C ASN A 103 -15.45 -19.85 3.46
N THR A 104 -15.70 -18.88 2.57
CA THR A 104 -17.01 -18.73 1.91
C THR A 104 -17.24 -19.71 0.76
N GLY A 105 -16.27 -20.59 0.47
CA GLY A 105 -16.33 -21.48 -0.69
C GLY A 105 -16.12 -20.75 -2.01
N TYR A 106 -15.53 -19.55 -1.98
CA TYR A 106 -15.16 -18.80 -3.17
C TYR A 106 -14.29 -19.67 -4.09
N ASP A 107 -14.53 -19.63 -5.40
CA ASP A 107 -13.96 -20.56 -6.38
C ASP A 107 -13.06 -19.88 -7.44
N SER A 108 -12.75 -18.59 -7.23
CA SER A 108 -11.90 -17.80 -8.13
C SER A 108 -10.60 -17.32 -7.44
N VAL A 109 -10.00 -16.24 -7.93
CA VAL A 109 -8.70 -15.71 -7.51
C VAL A 109 -8.86 -14.59 -6.49
N ILE A 110 -8.07 -14.64 -5.42
CA ILE A 110 -7.86 -13.50 -4.52
C ILE A 110 -6.60 -12.78 -4.98
N VAL A 111 -6.66 -11.47 -5.09
CA VAL A 111 -5.55 -10.62 -5.48
C VAL A 111 -5.18 -9.72 -4.32
N VAL A 112 -3.91 -9.73 -3.90
CA VAL A 112 -3.37 -8.82 -2.89
C VAL A 112 -2.60 -7.72 -3.61
N ASP A 113 -3.18 -6.51 -3.71
CA ASP A 113 -2.51 -5.34 -4.28
C ASP A 113 -1.64 -4.68 -3.20
N ALA A 114 -0.35 -5.02 -3.20
CA ALA A 114 0.61 -4.62 -2.20
C ALA A 114 1.95 -4.27 -2.87
N ALA A 115 2.18 -2.97 -3.07
CA ALA A 115 3.40 -2.46 -3.72
C ALA A 115 4.69 -2.85 -2.99
N LEU A 116 4.60 -3.12 -1.68
CA LEU A 116 5.75 -3.37 -0.80
C LEU A 116 5.80 -4.82 -0.28
N ILE A 117 5.04 -5.75 -0.89
CA ILE A 117 4.95 -7.13 -0.40
C ILE A 117 6.32 -7.83 -0.31
N VAL A 118 7.27 -7.45 -1.17
CA VAL A 118 8.64 -7.98 -1.17
C VAL A 118 9.45 -7.37 -0.05
N GLU A 119 9.39 -6.05 0.09
CA GLU A 119 10.06 -5.28 1.15
C GLU A 119 9.60 -5.68 2.56
N TRP A 120 8.33 -6.08 2.67
CA TRP A 120 7.72 -6.57 3.90
C TRP A 120 8.14 -7.99 4.28
N GLY A 121 8.72 -8.75 3.34
CA GLY A 121 9.01 -10.17 3.54
C GLY A 121 7.76 -11.06 3.56
N GLU A 122 6.65 -10.59 2.98
CA GLU A 122 5.33 -11.25 3.02
C GLU A 122 5.04 -12.00 1.71
N VAL A 123 6.09 -12.42 0.98
CA VAL A 123 5.93 -13.16 -0.28
C VAL A 123 5.29 -14.53 -0.05
N ASP A 124 5.53 -15.14 1.11
CA ASP A 124 4.97 -16.44 1.48
C ASP A 124 3.45 -16.39 1.76
N MET A 125 2.85 -15.19 1.82
CA MET A 125 1.41 -15.01 1.97
C MET A 125 0.64 -15.34 0.68
N VAL A 126 1.30 -15.38 -0.48
CA VAL A 126 0.68 -15.54 -1.79
C VAL A 126 1.20 -16.78 -2.52
N ASP A 127 0.35 -17.41 -3.33
CA ASP A 127 0.71 -18.59 -4.13
C ASP A 127 1.55 -18.20 -5.37
N ALA A 128 1.34 -16.99 -5.87
CA ALA A 128 2.09 -16.42 -7.00
C ALA A 128 2.26 -14.91 -6.82
N LEU A 129 3.41 -14.38 -7.25
CA LEU A 129 3.70 -12.95 -7.25
C LEU A 129 3.82 -12.43 -8.69
N VAL A 130 3.01 -11.42 -9.02
CA VAL A 130 3.04 -10.70 -10.29
C VAL A 130 3.70 -9.34 -10.07
N ILE A 131 4.81 -9.10 -10.77
CA ILE A 131 5.51 -7.81 -10.76
C ILE A 131 5.13 -7.05 -12.04
N VAL A 132 4.43 -5.94 -11.86
CA VAL A 132 4.00 -5.07 -12.95
C VAL A 132 5.07 -4.02 -13.18
N THR A 133 5.69 -4.05 -14.35
CA THR A 133 6.78 -3.14 -14.73
C THR A 133 6.35 -2.20 -15.84
N ALA A 134 6.99 -1.04 -15.91
CA ALA A 134 6.84 -0.09 -17.00
C ALA A 134 8.12 0.75 -17.15
N PRO A 135 8.42 1.29 -18.34
CA PRO A 135 9.59 2.14 -18.53
C PRO A 135 9.61 3.31 -17.54
N ARG A 136 10.76 3.53 -16.88
CA ARG A 136 10.93 4.57 -15.86
C ARG A 136 10.47 5.95 -16.32
N SER A 137 10.79 6.33 -17.55
CA SER A 137 10.39 7.61 -18.14
C SER A 137 8.87 7.76 -18.23
N GLN A 138 8.15 6.69 -18.57
CA GLN A 138 6.69 6.67 -18.61
C GLN A 138 6.10 6.75 -17.20
N ARG A 139 6.63 5.98 -16.24
CA ARG A 139 6.21 6.03 -14.83
C ARG A 139 6.31 7.46 -14.27
N ILE A 140 7.42 8.15 -14.52
CA ILE A 140 7.60 9.56 -14.12
C ILE A 140 6.54 10.44 -14.79
N SER A 141 6.37 10.33 -16.11
CA SER A 141 5.40 11.13 -16.87
C SER A 141 3.97 10.94 -16.38
N TRP A 142 3.55 9.69 -16.14
CA TRP A 142 2.21 9.37 -15.63
C TRP A 142 2.03 9.84 -14.19
N LEU A 143 3.05 9.70 -13.35
CA LEU A 143 3.00 10.17 -11.97
C LEU A 143 2.88 11.70 -11.89
N MET A 144 3.64 12.43 -12.72
CA MET A 144 3.51 13.88 -12.85
C MET A 144 2.09 14.28 -13.26
N ALA A 145 1.55 13.66 -14.31
CA ALA A 145 0.23 13.97 -14.82
C ALA A 145 -0.88 13.64 -13.81
N ARG A 146 -0.78 12.51 -13.10
CA ARG A 146 -1.79 12.06 -12.13
C ARG A 146 -1.82 12.89 -10.85
N ASN A 147 -0.66 13.32 -10.37
CA ASN A 147 -0.52 13.94 -9.04
C ASN A 147 -0.15 15.43 -9.09
N ASN A 148 -0.08 16.02 -10.29
CA ASN A 148 0.36 17.41 -10.51
C ASN A 148 1.71 17.72 -9.83
N LEU A 149 2.68 16.83 -10.02
CA LEU A 149 4.00 16.92 -9.38
C LEU A 149 5.04 17.53 -10.31
N SER A 150 6.05 18.16 -9.72
CA SER A 150 7.26 18.53 -10.45
C SER A 150 8.00 17.26 -10.93
N LYS A 151 8.82 17.41 -11.98
CA LYS A 151 9.67 16.30 -12.45
C LYS A 151 10.60 15.80 -11.34
N GLN A 152 11.11 16.72 -10.52
CA GLN A 152 12.00 16.40 -9.40
C GLN A 152 11.27 15.54 -8.36
N ASP A 153 10.08 15.95 -7.92
CA ASP A 153 9.30 15.20 -6.92
C ASP A 153 8.87 13.83 -7.46
N ALA A 154 8.42 13.77 -8.71
CA ALA A 154 8.04 12.50 -9.33
C ALA A 154 9.24 11.55 -9.45
N THR A 155 10.43 12.07 -9.79
CA THR A 155 11.67 11.31 -9.86
C THR A 155 12.05 10.75 -8.49
N GLN A 156 12.08 11.60 -7.45
CA GLN A 156 12.39 11.16 -6.09
C GLN A 156 11.45 10.06 -5.60
N ARG A 157 10.15 10.15 -5.92
CA ARG A 157 9.17 9.13 -5.53
C ARG A 157 9.36 7.81 -6.27
N VAL A 158 9.71 7.85 -7.56
CA VAL A 158 10.03 6.65 -8.34
C VAL A 158 11.28 5.98 -7.82
N ASP A 159 12.29 6.76 -7.45
CA ASP A 159 13.59 6.25 -6.98
C ASP A 159 13.57 5.80 -5.50
N ALA A 160 12.53 6.16 -4.74
CA ALA A 160 12.38 5.77 -3.33
C ALA A 160 11.88 4.33 -3.11
N GLN A 161 11.44 3.64 -4.17
CA GLN A 161 11.02 2.23 -4.13
C GLN A 161 12.11 1.35 -4.73
N LEU A 162 12.10 0.06 -4.39
CA LEU A 162 13.01 -0.89 -5.04
C LEU A 162 12.83 -0.80 -6.56
N THR A 163 13.94 -0.78 -7.28
CA THR A 163 13.92 -0.79 -8.74
C THR A 163 13.32 -2.09 -9.22
N ASP A 164 12.40 -2.00 -10.19
CA ASP A 164 11.96 -3.14 -10.98
C ASP A 164 13.21 -3.71 -11.70
N ALA A 165 13.89 -4.68 -11.09
CA ALA A 165 15.11 -5.29 -11.65
C ALA A 165 14.75 -6.52 -12.50
#